data_AF-A0A1I3I078-F1
#
_entry.id   AF-A0A1I3I078-F1
#
_cell.length_a   1.000
_cell.length_b   1.000
_cell.length_c   1.000
_cell.angle_alpha   90.00
_cell.angle_beta   90.00
_cell.angle_gamma   90.00
#
_symmetry.space_group_name_H-M   'P 1'
#
loop_
_entity.id
_entity.type
_entity.pdbx_description
1 polymer ?
#
loop_
_entity_poly.entity_id
_entity_poly.type
_entity_poly.pdbx_seq_one_letter_code
_entity_poly.pdbx_strand_id
1 'polypeptide(L)' 'MAQSRPDEYGKLVGEPGNQGGKSIYIAIDDADALFERARKAGATIVEGLTDRDYGSREFICADPEGNVWCFGTYWPKLGD' A
#
# COMPACT_ATOMS: atom_id res chain seq x y z
N MET A 1 15.05 -0.80 12.39
CA MET A 1 14.32 -2.09 12.33
C MET A 1 12.84 -1.76 12.18
N ALA A 2 12.12 -2.40 11.25
CA ALA A 2 10.69 -2.13 11.09
C ALA A 2 9.95 -2.59 12.36
N GLN A 3 9.13 -1.71 12.95
CA GLN A 3 8.38 -1.99 14.17
C GLN A 3 6.89 -1.97 13.82
N SER A 4 6.15 -3.01 14.25
CA SER A 4 4.69 -3.02 14.16
C SER A 4 4.14 -1.86 14.99
N ARG A 5 3.24 -1.08 14.41
CA ARG A 5 2.52 0.02 15.09
C ARG A 5 1.08 -0.41 15.32
N PRO A 6 0.46 -0.12 16.48
CA PRO A 6 -0.90 -0.54 16.78
C PRO A 6 -1.98 0.34 16.10
N ASP A 7 -1.66 0.95 14.95
CA ASP A 7 -2.61 1.77 14.18
C ASP A 7 -3.45 0.91 13.21
N GLU A 8 -4.42 1.53 12.55
CA GLU A 8 -5.32 0.84 11.60
C GLU A 8 -4.52 0.18 10.46
N TYR A 9 -3.43 0.80 10.03
CA TYR A 9 -2.55 0.24 9.01
C TYR A 9 -1.80 -1.01 9.53
N GLY A 10 -1.28 -0.98 10.76
CA GLY A 10 -0.64 -2.13 11.38
C GLY A 10 -1.56 -3.34 11.53
N LYS A 11 -2.85 -3.11 11.84
CA LYS A 11 -3.86 -4.17 11.87
C LYS A 11 -4.08 -4.81 10.50
N LEU A 12 -4.05 -4.02 9.43
CA LEU A 12 -4.17 -4.52 8.05
C LEU A 12 -2.96 -5.37 7.63
N VAL A 13 -1.76 -4.96 8.04
CA VAL A 13 -0.51 -5.67 7.71
C VAL A 13 -0.36 -6.97 8.53
N GLY A 14 -0.97 -7.02 9.72
CA GLY A 14 -0.95 -8.19 10.59
C GLY A 14 0.35 -8.36 11.38
N GLU A 15 0.40 -9.37 12.24
CA GLU A 15 1.58 -9.71 13.04
C GLU A 15 2.60 -10.52 12.21
N PRO A 16 3.92 -10.43 12.52
CA PRO A 16 4.95 -11.24 11.88
C PRO A 16 4.62 -12.73 11.91
N GLY A 17 4.40 -13.33 10.73
CA GLY A 17 3.98 -14.72 10.61
C GLY A 17 3.75 -15.20 9.18
N ASN A 18 2.94 -16.24 9.01
CA ASN A 18 2.87 -17.04 7.77
C ASN A 18 2.34 -16.26 6.54
N GLN A 19 1.61 -15.15 6.75
CA GLN A 19 1.05 -14.29 5.69
C GLN A 19 0.91 -12.81 6.12
N GLY A 20 1.57 -12.40 7.22
CA GLY A 20 1.39 -11.07 7.83
C GLY A 20 2.66 -10.54 8.48
N GLY A 21 2.69 -9.23 8.73
CA GLY A 21 3.78 -8.51 9.41
C GLY A 21 4.68 -7.69 8.51
N LYS A 22 4.44 -7.66 7.19
CA LYS A 22 5.20 -6.83 6.24
C LYS A 22 4.27 -6.31 5.15
N SER A 23 4.42 -5.03 4.83
CA SER A 23 3.87 -4.42 3.62
C SER A 23 5.00 -3.80 2.81
N ILE A 24 4.81 -3.74 1.50
CA ILE A 24 5.75 -3.08 0.59
C ILE A 24 5.07 -1.83 0.05
N TYR A 25 5.76 -0.70 0.17
CA TYR A 25 5.40 0.53 -0.53
C TYR A 25 6.10 0.58 -1.88
N ILE A 26 5.35 0.82 -2.95
CA ILE A 26 5.88 0.99 -4.31
C ILE A 26 5.48 2.38 -4.81
N ALA A 27 6.48 3.23 -5.03
CA ALA A 27 6.26 4.52 -5.64
C ALA A 27 5.97 4.37 -7.14
N ILE A 28 4.94 5.06 -7.62
CA ILE A 28 4.45 5.01 -8.99
C ILE A 28 4.04 6.40 -9.46
N ASP A 29 4.02 6.63 -10.77
CA ASP A 29 3.62 7.92 -11.33
C ASP A 29 2.10 8.13 -11.32
N ASP A 30 1.32 7.08 -11.54
CA ASP A 30 -0.14 7.15 -11.72
C ASP A 30 -0.86 6.09 -10.87
N ALA A 31 -1.32 6.51 -9.69
CA ALA A 31 -2.03 5.66 -8.74
C ALA A 31 -3.43 5.26 -9.24
N ASP A 32 -4.14 6.15 -9.94
CA ASP A 32 -5.48 5.86 -10.47
C ASP A 32 -5.44 4.76 -11.53
N ALA A 33 -4.48 4.84 -12.45
CA ALA A 33 -4.32 3.83 -13.50
C ALA A 33 -3.97 2.45 -12.92
N LEU A 34 -3.08 2.41 -11.92
CA LEU A 34 -2.72 1.14 -11.29
C LEU A 34 -3.85 0.58 -10.43
N PHE A 35 -4.59 1.44 -9.71
CA PHE A 35 -5.76 1.04 -8.93
C PHE A 35 -6.79 0.31 -9.79
N GLU A 36 -7.17 0.90 -10.94
CA GLU A 36 -8.12 0.25 -11.85
C GLU A 36 -7.59 -1.06 -12.42
N ARG A 37 -6.28 -1.15 -12.68
CA ARG A 37 -5.66 -2.40 -13.11
C ARG A 37 -5.71 -3.46 -12.02
N ALA A 38 -5.37 -3.12 -10.78
CA ALA A 38 -5.41 -4.03 -9.63
C ALA A 38 -6.83 -4.57 -9.39
N ARG A 39 -7.83 -3.68 -9.42
CA ARG A 39 -9.25 -4.05 -9.30
C ARG A 39 -9.69 -5.01 -10.40
N LYS A 40 -9.32 -4.74 -11.65
CA LYS A 40 -9.64 -5.63 -12.79
C LYS A 40 -8.94 -6.98 -12.72
N ALA A 41 -7.76 -7.03 -12.10
CA ALA A 41 -7.01 -8.27 -11.89
C ALA A 41 -7.55 -9.11 -10.71
N GLY A 42 -8.54 -8.62 -9.97
CA GLY A 42 -9.13 -9.33 -8.82
C GLY A 42 -8.35 -9.14 -7.51
N ALA A 43 -7.48 -8.13 -7.42
CA ALA A 43 -6.86 -7.78 -6.15
C ALA A 43 -7.93 -7.34 -5.15
N THR A 44 -7.74 -7.69 -3.87
CA THR A 44 -8.63 -7.23 -2.81
C THR A 44 -8.21 -5.81 -2.44
N ILE A 45 -9.07 -4.83 -2.73
CA ILE A 45 -8.82 -3.46 -2.31
C ILE A 45 -9.11 -3.35 -0.81
N VAL A 46 -8.06 -3.05 -0.04
CA VAL A 46 -8.09 -2.92 1.42
C VAL A 46 -8.39 -1.48 1.81
N GLU A 47 -7.73 -0.54 1.14
CA GLU A 47 -8.02 0.89 1.21
C GLU A 47 -8.09 1.44 -0.22
N GLY A 48 -9.13 2.21 -0.51
CA GLY A 48 -9.31 2.83 -1.83
C GLY A 48 -8.28 3.92 -2.11
N LEU A 49 -8.43 4.58 -3.27
CA LEU A 49 -7.65 5.78 -3.60
C LEU A 49 -7.91 6.88 -2.56
N THR A 50 -6.86 7.24 -1.85
CA THR A 50 -6.86 8.25 -0.79
C THR A 50 -5.77 9.28 -1.08
N ASP A 51 -6.14 10.56 -1.05
CA ASP A 51 -5.18 11.66 -1.01
C ASP A 51 -4.69 11.85 0.43
N ARG A 52 -3.37 11.73 0.62
CA ARG A 52 -2.70 11.84 1.92
C ARG A 52 -2.28 13.28 2.20
N ASP A 53 -2.17 13.62 3.48
CA ASP A 53 -1.77 14.94 3.96
C ASP A 53 -0.35 15.34 3.57
N TYR A 54 0.54 14.37 3.35
CA TYR A 54 1.88 14.57 2.79
C TYR A 54 1.92 14.66 1.25
N GLY A 55 0.78 14.84 0.59
CA GLY A 55 0.67 15.12 -0.84
C GLY A 55 0.76 13.91 -1.76
N SER A 56 0.70 12.70 -1.20
CA SER A 56 0.69 11.46 -1.96
C SER A 56 -0.74 11.05 -2.32
N ARG A 57 -0.92 10.42 -3.47
CA ARG A 57 -2.17 9.73 -3.84
C ARG A 57 -1.91 8.23 -3.81
N GLU A 58 -2.66 7.50 -2.98
CA GLU A 58 -2.31 6.13 -2.61
C GLU A 58 -3.50 5.19 -2.55
N PHE A 59 -3.24 3.88 -2.64
CA PHE A 59 -4.21 2.85 -2.28
C PHE A 59 -3.49 1.63 -1.70
N ILE A 60 -4.25 0.79 -0.99
CA ILE A 60 -3.75 -0.46 -0.41
C ILE A 60 -4.55 -1.63 -0.96
N CYS A 61 -3.85 -2.67 -1.40
CA CYS A 61 -4.50 -3.91 -1.82
C CYS A 61 -3.77 -5.15 -1.31
N ALA A 62 -4.48 -6.28 -1.30
CA ALA A 62 -3.92 -7.60 -1.07
C ALA A 62 -3.98 -8.47 -2.33
N ASP A 63 -2.92 -9.23 -2.57
CA ASP A 63 -2.92 -10.30 -3.58
C ASP A 63 -3.62 -11.57 -3.07
N PRO A 64 -3.86 -12.58 -3.92
CA PRO A 64 -4.55 -13.81 -3.50
C PRO A 64 -3.85 -14.60 -2.38
N GLU A 65 -2.53 -14.43 -2.23
CA GLU A 65 -1.73 -15.04 -1.16
C GLU A 65 -1.83 -14.27 0.17
N GLY A 66 -2.48 -13.10 0.18
CA GLY A 66 -2.70 -12.27 1.34
C GLY A 66 -1.61 -11.23 1.58
N ASN A 67 -0.66 -11.04 0.66
CA ASN A 67 0.39 -10.03 0.84
C ASN A 67 -0.18 -8.62 0.68
N VAL A 68 0.17 -7.72 1.59
CA VAL A 68 -0.29 -6.32 1.57
C VAL A 68 0.68 -5.43 0.78
N TRP A 69 0.11 -4.76 -0.21
CA TRP A 69 0.79 -3.83 -1.11
C TRP A 69 0.24 -2.42 -0.90
N CYS A 70 1.14 -1.46 -0.71
CA CYS A 70 0.81 -0.03 -0.71
C CYS A 70 1.41 0.61 -1.97
N PHE A 71 0.59 1.28 -2.75
CA PHE A 71 1.02 1.99 -3.95
C PHE A 71 0.76 3.47 -3.75
N GLY A 72 1.70 4.32 -4.15
CA GLY A 72 1.51 5.76 -4.02
C GLY A 72 2.47 6.60 -4.84
N THR A 73 2.19 7.89 -4.93
CA THR A 73 2.98 8.83 -5.73
C THR A 73 4.14 9.48 -4.98
N TYR A 74 4.26 9.22 -3.67
CA TYR A 74 5.37 9.78 -2.88
C TYR A 74 6.68 9.02 -3.15
N TRP A 75 7.63 9.74 -3.72
CA TRP A 75 9.02 9.33 -3.76
C TRP A 75 9.90 10.52 -3.38
N PRO A 76 10.64 10.47 -2.26
CA PRO A 76 11.54 11.54 -1.87
C PRO A 76 12.70 11.60 -2.88
N LYS A 77 12.58 12.50 -3.85
CA LYS A 77 13.70 12.87 -4.73
C LYS A 77 14.65 13.73 -3.90
N LEU A 78 15.94 13.40 -3.90
CA LEU A 78 16.94 14.41 -3.56
C LEU A 78 16.73 15.56 -4.55
N GLY A 79 16.60 16.79 -4.05
CA GLY A 79 16.52 17.96 -4.93
C GLY A 79 17.73 17.99 -5.88
N ASP A 80 17.53 18.55 -7.06
CA ASP A 80 18.60 18.75 -8.06
C ASP A 80 19.85 19.42 -7.45
#